data_AF-A0A812KYH4-F1
#
_entry.id   AF-A0A812KYH4-F1
#
_cell.length_a   1.000
_cell.length_b   1.000
_cell.length_c   1.000
_cell.angle_alpha   90.00
_cell.angle_beta   90.00
_cell.angle_gamma   90.00
#
_symmetry.space_group_name_H-M   'P 1'
#
loop_
_entity.id
_entity.type
_entity.pdbx_description
1 polymer ?
#
loop_
_entity_poly.entity_id
_entity_poly.type
_entity_poly.pdbx_seq_one_letter_code
_entity_poly.pdbx_strand_id
1 'polypeptide(L)'
;MSCLVLANTVWMAAQLQAEGSILGSYLRGDTDLSSLSTTRSVFVIGEQCFAAIFVFEVWLRVIVLRGAFFMVWLNYIDFFVGISCMAELIMVIKDGHDNSLDSLFLLRLLRVGKLARGLKLVGLTSNLAPLQLLVKCLLSSRAMLFWTFCLLALLQSVAGIVLNMFALQYIQETTHDSSKREAVFLYFGTYTHSLLSMFEIMFANWGPPCRVLVEHVSEWFSVFFLLYRCVFGFALLNVVNSVFVQQTMKTASSDEELAFKQKEKDKLLYNRKVRKLFQNIDVSGDGAINLEEFTKLVQSPKL
;
A
#
# COMPACT_ATOMS: atom_id res chain seq x y z
N MET A 1 -8.08 13.94 -17.68
CA MET A 1 -7.49 13.95 -16.32
C MET A 1 -6.72 12.66 -16.03
N SER A 2 -7.33 11.48 -16.12
CA SER A 2 -6.69 10.20 -15.74
C SER A 2 -5.35 9.93 -16.43
N CYS A 3 -5.30 10.11 -17.76
CA CYS A 3 -4.06 9.96 -18.52
C CYS A 3 -2.99 10.98 -18.13
N LEU A 4 -3.38 12.18 -17.68
CA LEU A 4 -2.45 13.24 -17.29
C LEU A 4 -1.80 12.96 -15.93
N VAL A 5 -2.54 12.38 -14.98
CA VAL A 5 -2.00 11.90 -13.70
C VAL A 5 -1.02 10.74 -13.93
N LEU A 6 -1.37 9.79 -14.81
CA LEU A 6 -0.48 8.69 -15.18
C LEU A 6 0.78 9.20 -15.89
N ALA A 7 0.64 10.13 -16.86
CA ALA A 7 1.77 10.74 -17.55
C ALA A 7 2.71 11.48 -16.59
N ASN A 8 2.17 12.25 -15.65
CA ASN A 8 2.96 12.91 -14.61
C ASN A 8 3.68 11.91 -13.70
N THR A 9 3.05 10.78 -13.39
CA THR A 9 3.66 9.70 -12.59
C THR A 9 4.83 9.05 -13.33
N VAL A 10 4.64 8.73 -14.61
CA VAL A 10 5.68 8.18 -15.48
C VAL A 10 6.83 9.17 -15.65
N TRP A 11 6.51 10.46 -15.81
CA TRP A 11 7.51 11.53 -15.90
C TRP A 11 8.38 11.60 -14.64
N MET A 12 7.75 11.58 -13.45
CA MET A 12 8.47 11.60 -12.17
C MET A 12 9.34 10.34 -11.98
N ALA A 13 8.85 9.17 -12.40
CA ALA A 13 9.64 7.94 -12.36
C ALA A 13 10.84 8.00 -13.32
N ALA A 14 10.65 8.53 -14.54
CA ALA A 14 11.72 8.70 -15.51
C ALA A 14 12.79 9.69 -15.03
N GLN A 15 12.39 10.79 -14.39
CA GLN A 15 13.31 11.73 -13.77
C GLN A 15 14.16 11.06 -12.69
N LEU A 16 13.53 10.33 -11.75
CA LEU A 16 14.24 9.64 -10.68
C LEU A 16 15.22 8.59 -11.22
N GLN A 17 14.82 7.84 -12.26
CA GLN A 17 15.70 6.88 -12.92
C GLN A 17 16.89 7.55 -13.60
N ALA A 18 16.68 8.66 -14.30
CA ALA A 18 17.73 9.40 -15.00
C ALA A 18 18.72 10.05 -14.01
N GLU A 19 18.21 10.75 -13.00
CA GLU A 19 19.05 11.36 -11.95
C GLU A 19 19.84 10.28 -11.19
N GLY A 20 19.20 9.16 -10.82
CA GLY A 20 19.84 8.04 -10.14
C GLY A 20 20.91 7.35 -10.99
N SER A 21 20.66 7.17 -12.29
CA SER A 21 21.63 6.56 -13.22
C SER A 21 22.87 7.43 -13.38
N ILE A 22 22.71 8.74 -13.55
CA ILE A 22 23.83 9.69 -13.73
C ILE A 22 24.64 9.82 -12.44
N LEU A 23 23.96 9.87 -11.28
CA LEU A 23 24.65 9.91 -10.00
C LEU A 23 25.43 8.60 -9.75
N GLY A 24 24.86 7.46 -10.15
CA GLY A 24 25.52 6.16 -10.09
C GLY A 24 26.77 6.07 -10.97
N SER A 25 26.73 6.61 -12.19
CA SER A 25 27.90 6.65 -13.08
C SER A 25 28.94 7.67 -12.61
N TYR A 26 28.52 8.79 -12.03
CA TYR A 26 29.43 9.75 -11.39
C TYR A 26 30.20 9.12 -10.23
N LEU A 27 29.52 8.38 -9.33
CA LEU A 27 30.18 7.67 -8.23
C LEU A 27 31.18 6.60 -8.70
N ARG A 28 31.02 6.08 -9.92
CA ARG A 28 31.96 5.14 -10.55
C ARG A 28 33.09 5.83 -11.33
N GLY A 29 33.01 7.15 -11.51
CA GLY A 29 33.98 7.95 -12.27
C GLY A 29 33.75 7.96 -13.78
N ASP A 30 32.61 7.47 -14.28
CA ASP A 30 32.35 7.30 -15.72
C ASP A 30 31.80 8.57 -16.39
N THR A 31 31.26 9.53 -15.62
CA THR A 31 30.56 10.71 -16.15
C THR A 31 30.73 11.94 -15.27
N ASP A 32 30.81 13.12 -15.90
CA ASP A 32 30.84 14.41 -15.21
C ASP A 32 29.45 14.88 -14.73
N LEU A 33 29.44 15.65 -13.65
CA LEU A 33 28.25 16.22 -13.01
C LEU A 33 27.48 17.22 -13.91
N SER A 34 28.09 17.68 -15.00
CA SER A 34 27.48 18.58 -16.01
C SER A 34 26.35 17.92 -16.81
N SER A 35 26.41 16.59 -16.96
CA SER A 35 25.32 15.82 -17.57
C SER A 35 24.05 15.86 -16.70
N LEU A 36 24.21 15.84 -15.38
CA LEU A 36 23.11 15.87 -14.41
C LEU A 36 22.34 17.19 -14.46
N SER A 37 23.03 18.33 -14.58
CA SER A 37 22.38 19.65 -14.61
C SER A 37 21.51 19.82 -15.85
N THR A 38 21.97 19.35 -17.01
CA THR A 38 21.23 19.42 -18.27
C THR A 38 19.97 18.54 -18.22
N THR A 39 20.11 17.30 -17.76
CA THR A 39 19.00 16.37 -17.58
C THR A 39 17.97 16.92 -16.58
N ARG A 40 18.43 17.47 -15.45
CA ARG A 40 17.57 18.07 -14.43
C ARG A 40 16.71 19.21 -15.00
N SER A 41 17.29 20.10 -15.79
CA SER A 41 16.57 21.22 -16.39
C SER A 41 15.38 20.78 -17.25
N VAL A 42 15.58 19.75 -18.09
CA VAL A 42 14.51 19.19 -18.94
C VAL A 42 13.37 18.62 -18.09
N PHE A 43 13.69 17.84 -17.07
CA PHE A 43 12.67 17.23 -16.20
C PHE A 43 11.92 18.28 -15.37
N VAL A 44 12.62 19.29 -14.85
CA VAL A 44 12.03 20.40 -14.10
C VAL A 44 11.04 21.20 -14.95
N ILE A 45 11.36 21.46 -16.22
CA ILE A 45 10.42 22.14 -17.15
C ILE A 45 9.15 21.30 -17.32
N GLY A 46 9.29 19.99 -17.54
CA GLY A 46 8.14 19.09 -17.64
C GLY A 46 7.29 19.06 -16.37
N GLU A 47 7.91 19.02 -15.20
CA GLU A 47 7.20 19.09 -13.91
C GLU A 47 6.43 20.41 -13.75
N GLN A 48 7.01 21.54 -14.16
CA GLN A 48 6.34 22.85 -14.13
C GLN A 48 5.13 22.87 -15.07
N CYS A 49 5.23 22.31 -16.28
CA CYS A 49 4.11 22.18 -17.19
C CYS A 49 2.96 21.36 -16.58
N PHE A 50 3.26 20.19 -16.01
CA PHE A 50 2.25 19.39 -15.33
C PHE A 50 1.64 20.15 -14.14
N ALA A 51 2.47 20.80 -13.32
CA ALA A 51 2.01 21.59 -12.17
C ALA A 51 1.06 22.72 -12.59
N ALA A 52 1.38 23.47 -13.65
CA ALA A 52 0.55 24.54 -14.17
C ALA A 52 -0.81 24.01 -14.66
N ILE A 53 -0.83 22.91 -15.42
CA ILE A 53 -2.07 22.26 -15.89
C ILE A 53 -2.94 21.84 -14.70
N PHE A 54 -2.34 21.22 -13.69
CA PHE A 54 -3.09 20.79 -12.50
C PHE A 54 -3.62 21.94 -11.66
N VAL A 55 -2.84 22.99 -11.46
CA VAL A 55 -3.28 24.19 -10.76
C VAL A 55 -4.49 24.76 -11.50
N PHE A 56 -4.36 24.98 -12.82
CA PHE A 56 -5.45 25.47 -13.65
C PHE A 56 -6.71 24.62 -13.53
N GLU A 57 -6.58 23.29 -13.60
CA GLU A 57 -7.69 22.36 -13.44
C GLU A 57 -8.40 22.50 -12.08
N VAL A 58 -7.64 22.56 -10.97
CA VAL A 58 -8.20 22.69 -9.62
C VAL A 58 -8.93 24.02 -9.46
N TRP A 59 -8.35 25.13 -9.92
CA TRP A 59 -9.00 26.44 -9.85
C TRP A 59 -10.27 26.52 -10.69
N LEU A 60 -10.26 25.97 -11.91
CA LEU A 60 -11.43 25.93 -12.76
C LEU A 60 -12.58 25.17 -12.06
N ARG A 61 -12.28 24.03 -11.42
CA ARG A 61 -13.29 23.28 -10.65
C ARG A 61 -13.81 24.06 -9.45
N VAL A 62 -12.95 24.75 -8.70
CA VAL A 62 -13.37 25.58 -7.56
C VAL A 62 -14.29 26.71 -8.04
N ILE A 63 -13.99 27.35 -9.16
CA ILE A 63 -14.81 28.44 -9.73
C ILE A 63 -16.18 27.93 -10.22
N VAL A 64 -16.19 26.80 -10.95
CA VAL A 64 -17.42 26.23 -11.53
C VAL A 64 -18.32 25.61 -10.46
N LEU A 65 -17.76 24.80 -9.55
CA LEU A 65 -18.52 24.06 -8.54
C LEU A 65 -18.78 24.86 -7.25
N ARG A 66 -18.03 25.94 -7.01
CA ARG A 66 -18.19 26.83 -5.84
C ARG A 66 -18.25 26.02 -4.53
N GLY A 67 -19.27 26.24 -3.70
CA GLY A 67 -19.46 25.51 -2.43
C GLY A 67 -19.63 24.00 -2.60
N ALA A 68 -20.16 23.53 -3.74
CA ALA A 68 -20.32 22.10 -3.99
C ALA A 68 -18.96 21.37 -4.13
N PHE A 69 -17.89 22.09 -4.49
CA PHE A 69 -16.54 21.53 -4.52
C PHE A 69 -16.13 20.96 -3.15
N PHE A 70 -16.46 21.68 -2.07
CA PHE A 70 -16.07 21.35 -0.71
C PHE A 70 -16.98 20.31 -0.04
N MET A 71 -18.07 19.88 -0.68
CA MET A 71 -18.91 18.81 -0.15
C MET A 71 -18.31 17.41 -0.36
N VAL A 72 -17.34 17.27 -1.27
CA VAL A 72 -16.70 15.98 -1.58
C VAL A 72 -15.32 15.91 -0.95
N TRP A 73 -15.11 14.99 -0.01
CA TRP A 73 -13.83 14.84 0.72
C TRP A 73 -12.59 14.76 -0.19
N LEU A 74 -12.68 14.00 -1.29
CA LEU A 74 -11.54 13.83 -2.22
C LEU A 74 -11.09 15.13 -2.90
N ASN A 75 -11.97 16.13 -2.99
CA ASN A 75 -11.63 17.43 -3.58
C ASN A 75 -10.71 18.25 -2.65
N TYR A 76 -10.69 17.99 -1.33
CA TYR A 76 -9.73 18.61 -0.42
C TYR A 76 -8.30 18.18 -0.73
N ILE A 77 -8.08 16.91 -1.08
CA ILE A 77 -6.77 16.41 -1.51
C ILE A 77 -6.33 17.15 -2.78
N ASP A 78 -7.22 17.27 -3.78
CA ASP A 78 -6.93 18.01 -5.02
C ASP A 78 -6.55 19.47 -4.73
N PHE A 79 -7.25 20.11 -3.80
CA PHE A 79 -7.03 21.49 -3.38
C PHE A 79 -5.70 21.70 -2.67
N PHE A 80 -5.38 20.90 -1.65
CA PHE A 80 -4.10 21.00 -0.94
C PHE A 80 -2.91 20.70 -1.85
N VAL A 81 -3.01 19.69 -2.71
CA VAL A 81 -1.97 19.40 -3.71
C VAL A 81 -1.89 20.54 -4.76
N GLY A 82 -3.01 21.19 -5.07
CA GLY A 82 -3.04 22.37 -5.94
C GLY A 82 -2.29 23.54 -5.33
N ILE A 83 -2.49 23.81 -4.03
CA ILE A 83 -1.76 24.83 -3.27
C ILE A 83 -0.27 24.50 -3.22
N SER A 84 0.11 23.25 -2.95
CA SER A 84 1.53 22.87 -2.90
C SER A 84 2.21 23.05 -4.26
N CYS A 85 1.54 22.70 -5.37
CA CYS A 85 2.03 22.97 -6.72
C CYS A 85 2.19 24.47 -7.01
N MET A 86 1.25 25.29 -6.52
CA MET A 86 1.31 26.73 -6.71
C MET A 86 2.47 27.35 -5.91
N ALA A 87 2.66 26.93 -4.66
CA ALA A 87 3.78 27.37 -3.83
C ALA A 87 5.13 27.04 -4.50
N GLU A 88 5.24 25.82 -5.02
CA GLU A 88 6.41 25.38 -5.78
C GLU A 88 6.68 26.24 -7.02
N LEU A 89 5.66 26.54 -7.83
CA LEU A 89 5.80 27.39 -9.02
C LEU A 89 6.25 28.81 -8.64
N ILE A 90 5.70 29.38 -7.56
CA ILE A 90 6.05 30.73 -7.09
C ILE A 90 7.50 30.78 -6.59
N MET A 91 7.95 29.77 -5.84
CA MET A 91 9.34 29.70 -5.36
C MET A 91 10.33 29.63 -6.51
N VAL A 92 10.06 28.79 -7.51
CA VAL A 92 10.89 28.69 -8.71
C VAL A 92 10.98 30.01 -9.49
N ILE A 93 9.87 30.76 -9.58
CA ILE A 93 9.84 32.06 -10.27
C ILE A 93 10.60 33.13 -9.48
N LYS A 94 10.51 33.11 -8.14
CA LYS A 94 11.08 34.15 -7.26
C LYS A 94 12.57 33.98 -6.99
N ASP A 95 13.03 32.76 -6.74
CA ASP A 95 14.40 32.53 -6.25
C ASP A 95 15.42 32.37 -7.39
N GLY A 96 14.98 32.36 -8.65
CA GLY A 96 15.84 31.95 -9.76
C GLY A 96 16.36 30.52 -9.54
N HIS A 97 17.14 30.00 -10.48
CA HIS A 97 17.55 28.59 -10.46
C HIS A 97 18.51 28.21 -9.31
N ASP A 98 18.87 29.15 -8.42
CA ASP A 98 20.17 29.09 -7.74
C ASP A 98 20.18 28.97 -6.21
N ASN A 99 19.06 29.05 -5.47
CA ASN A 99 19.15 28.91 -4.00
C ASN A 99 17.98 28.21 -3.31
N SER A 100 18.24 26.99 -2.83
CA SER A 100 18.04 26.51 -1.44
C SER A 100 17.80 24.98 -1.41
N LEU A 101 18.88 24.19 -1.31
CA LEU A 101 18.84 22.72 -1.38
C LEU A 101 18.06 22.06 -0.22
N ASP A 102 17.91 22.73 0.92
CA ASP A 102 17.23 22.18 2.12
C ASP A 102 15.70 22.42 2.14
N SER A 103 15.23 23.54 1.58
CA SER A 103 13.78 23.80 1.44
C SER A 103 13.14 22.86 0.40
N LEU A 104 13.96 22.34 -0.53
CA LEU A 104 13.52 21.49 -1.63
C LEU A 104 13.22 20.04 -1.22
N PHE A 105 13.80 19.48 -0.15
CA PHE A 105 13.52 18.07 0.18
C PHE A 105 12.08 17.84 0.61
N LEU A 106 11.55 18.69 1.50
CA LEU A 106 10.15 18.61 1.93
C LEU A 106 9.18 18.92 0.77
N LEU A 107 9.51 19.89 -0.07
CA LEU A 107 8.71 20.21 -1.27
C LEU A 107 8.75 19.07 -2.30
N ARG A 108 9.91 18.41 -2.48
CA ARG A 108 10.04 17.19 -3.30
C ARG A 108 9.22 16.05 -2.73
N LEU A 109 9.17 15.89 -1.40
CA LEU A 109 8.34 14.87 -0.77
C LEU A 109 6.84 15.16 -0.95
N LEU A 110 6.43 16.43 -0.91
CA LEU A 110 5.07 16.84 -1.23
C LEU A 110 4.67 16.56 -2.69
N ARG A 111 5.65 16.42 -3.62
CA ARG A 111 5.37 15.95 -4.99
C ARG A 111 4.84 14.53 -5.02
N VAL A 112 5.26 13.66 -4.11
CA VAL A 112 4.71 12.29 -3.98
C VAL A 112 3.22 12.34 -3.63
N GLY A 113 2.79 13.36 -2.87
CA GLY A 113 1.38 13.64 -2.60
C GLY A 113 0.54 13.86 -3.87
N LYS A 114 1.14 14.26 -5.00
CA LYS A 114 0.47 14.37 -6.31
C LYS A 114 -0.02 13.00 -6.81
N LEU A 115 0.61 11.90 -6.40
CA LEU A 115 0.16 10.53 -6.72
C LEU A 115 -1.17 10.18 -6.05
N ALA A 116 -1.48 10.81 -4.91
CA ALA A 116 -2.76 10.59 -4.23
C ALA A 116 -3.96 10.99 -5.10
N ARG A 117 -3.77 11.86 -6.10
CA ARG A 117 -4.79 12.18 -7.11
C ARG A 117 -5.19 10.98 -7.95
N GLY A 118 -4.27 10.03 -8.16
CA GLY A 118 -4.53 8.77 -8.84
C GLY A 118 -5.56 7.91 -8.10
N LEU A 119 -5.65 8.02 -6.77
CA LEU A 119 -6.62 7.27 -5.96
C LEU A 119 -8.08 7.65 -6.31
N LYS A 120 -8.32 8.88 -6.76
CA LYS A 120 -9.64 9.32 -7.23
C LYS A 120 -10.10 8.56 -8.48
N LEU A 121 -9.16 8.10 -9.32
CA LEU A 121 -9.45 7.35 -10.54
C LEU A 121 -10.11 6.00 -10.25
N VAL A 122 -9.75 5.41 -9.10
CA VAL A 122 -10.35 4.18 -8.61
C VAL A 122 -11.85 4.37 -8.38
N GLY A 123 -12.28 5.51 -7.84
CA GLY A 123 -13.69 5.80 -7.57
C GLY A 123 -14.51 6.29 -8.77
N LEU A 124 -13.86 6.78 -9.83
CA LEU A 124 -14.54 7.40 -10.98
C LEU A 124 -14.86 6.43 -12.12
N THR A 125 -14.20 5.28 -12.18
CA THR A 125 -14.35 4.34 -13.30
C THR A 125 -15.08 3.07 -12.87
N SER A 126 -16.25 2.81 -13.46
CA SER A 126 -17.04 1.60 -13.22
C SER A 126 -16.30 0.30 -13.60
N ASN A 127 -15.31 0.40 -14.48
CA ASN A 127 -14.46 -0.72 -14.89
C ASN A 127 -13.50 -1.20 -13.79
N LEU A 128 -13.31 -0.42 -12.72
CA LEU A 128 -12.47 -0.77 -11.57
C LEU A 128 -13.29 -1.23 -10.36
N ALA A 129 -14.52 -1.70 -10.55
CA ALA A 129 -15.37 -2.20 -9.47
C ALA A 129 -14.68 -3.22 -8.53
N PRO A 130 -13.86 -4.19 -9.01
CA PRO A 130 -13.11 -5.07 -8.11
C PRO A 130 -12.10 -4.32 -7.23
N LEU A 131 -11.44 -3.29 -7.76
CA LEU A 131 -10.49 -2.47 -7.00
C LEU A 131 -11.21 -1.58 -5.98
N GLN A 132 -12.38 -1.03 -6.34
CA GLN A 132 -13.24 -0.29 -5.41
C GLN A 132 -13.67 -1.16 -4.23
N LEU A 133 -14.02 -2.43 -4.49
CA LEU A 133 -14.35 -3.40 -3.45
C LEU A 133 -13.17 -3.63 -2.50
N LEU A 134 -11.97 -3.83 -3.03
CA LEU A 134 -10.76 -3.98 -2.20
C LEU A 134 -10.52 -2.75 -1.31
N VAL A 135 -10.66 -1.55 -1.86
CA VAL A 135 -10.53 -0.29 -1.09
C VAL A 135 -11.61 -0.19 -0.01
N LYS A 136 -12.87 -0.51 -0.32
CA LYS A 136 -13.96 -0.54 0.67
C LYS A 136 -13.66 -1.54 1.80
N CYS A 137 -13.18 -2.73 1.48
CA CYS A 137 -12.78 -3.74 2.47
C CYS A 137 -11.63 -3.25 3.37
N LEU A 138 -10.60 -2.62 2.79
CA LEU A 138 -9.49 -2.03 3.55
C LEU A 138 -9.97 -0.93 4.52
N LEU A 139 -10.84 -0.03 4.02
CA LEU A 139 -11.40 1.06 4.84
C LEU A 139 -12.33 0.55 5.94
N SER A 140 -13.10 -0.51 5.68
CA SER A 140 -13.95 -1.18 6.67
C SER A 140 -13.13 -1.79 7.81
N SER A 141 -11.95 -2.34 7.50
CA SER A 141 -11.05 -2.98 8.48
C SER A 141 -10.13 -2.01 9.23
N ARG A 142 -10.23 -0.69 9.00
CA ARG A 142 -9.28 0.32 9.56
C ARG A 142 -9.15 0.29 11.07
N ALA A 143 -10.27 0.15 11.79
CA ALA A 143 -10.28 0.16 13.26
C ALA A 143 -9.60 -1.09 13.81
N MET A 144 -9.90 -2.25 13.21
CA MET A 144 -9.29 -3.53 13.57
C MET A 144 -7.79 -3.54 13.30
N LEU A 145 -7.36 -3.03 12.14
CA LEU A 145 -5.95 -2.88 11.81
C LEU A 145 -5.23 -1.99 12.83
N PHE A 146 -5.80 -0.82 13.13
CA PHE A 146 -5.24 0.11 14.11
C PHE A 146 -5.04 -0.56 15.47
N TRP A 147 -6.08 -1.20 16.03
CA TRP A 147 -5.98 -1.87 17.32
C TRP A 147 -5.02 -3.06 17.32
N THR A 148 -4.93 -3.77 16.20
CA THR A 148 -3.95 -4.85 16.02
C THR A 148 -2.53 -4.30 16.04
N PHE A 149 -2.25 -3.21 15.33
CA PHE A 149 -0.95 -2.54 15.36
C PHE A 149 -0.62 -2.02 16.75
N CYS A 150 -1.58 -1.43 17.47
CA CYS A 150 -1.37 -0.99 18.85
C CYS A 150 -1.02 -2.16 19.78
N LEU A 151 -1.74 -3.29 19.66
CA LEU A 151 -1.46 -4.49 20.46
C LEU A 151 -0.06 -5.04 20.15
N LEU A 152 0.28 -5.17 18.86
CA LEU A 152 1.59 -5.65 18.44
C LEU A 152 2.72 -4.71 18.88
N ALA A 153 2.54 -3.40 18.75
CA ALA A 153 3.50 -2.41 19.20
C ALA A 153 3.72 -2.49 20.71
N LEU A 154 2.65 -2.62 21.49
CA LEU A 154 2.75 -2.77 22.95
C LEU A 154 3.51 -4.03 23.35
N LEU A 155 3.20 -5.18 22.73
CA LEU A 155 3.89 -6.45 23.01
C LEU A 155 5.37 -6.39 22.61
N GLN A 156 5.68 -5.80 21.45
CA GLN A 156 7.05 -5.59 20.98
C GLN A 156 7.81 -4.63 21.90
N SER A 157 7.17 -3.56 22.37
CA SER A 157 7.75 -2.61 23.32
C SER A 157 8.10 -3.29 24.64
N VAL A 158 7.21 -4.11 25.20
CA VAL A 158 7.48 -4.83 26.45
C VAL A 158 8.67 -5.79 26.28
N ALA A 159 8.68 -6.61 25.22
CA ALA A 159 9.80 -7.50 24.93
C ALA A 159 11.11 -6.74 24.69
N GLY A 160 11.05 -5.62 23.95
CA GLY A 160 12.19 -4.77 23.66
C GLY A 160 12.77 -4.11 24.91
N ILE A 161 11.93 -3.66 25.85
CA ILE A 161 12.38 -3.11 27.13
C ILE A 161 13.11 -4.17 27.94
N VAL A 162 12.56 -5.38 28.03
CA VAL A 162 13.18 -6.49 28.77
C VAL A 162 14.56 -6.83 28.20
N LEU A 163 14.68 -6.98 26.88
CA LEU A 163 15.96 -7.25 26.24
C LEU A 163 16.95 -6.09 26.36
N ASN A 164 16.48 -4.84 26.26
CA ASN A 164 17.32 -3.66 26.46
C ASN A 164 17.92 -3.63 27.87
N MET A 165 17.14 -4.00 28.90
CA MET A 165 17.65 -4.08 30.28
C MET A 165 18.79 -5.09 30.42
N PHE A 166 18.63 -6.30 29.85
CA PHE A 166 19.71 -7.30 29.84
C PHE A 166 20.92 -6.87 29.01
N ALA A 167 20.67 -6.29 27.83
CA ALA A 167 21.72 -5.78 26.97
C ALA A 167 22.54 -4.68 27.65
N LEU A 168 21.88 -3.74 28.33
CA LEU A 168 22.56 -2.67 29.07
C LEU A 168 23.43 -3.22 30.20
N GLN A 169 22.95 -4.22 30.94
CA GLN A 169 23.76 -4.90 31.96
C GLN A 169 25.04 -5.49 31.35
N TYR A 170 24.91 -6.25 30.26
CA TYR A 170 26.05 -6.83 29.54
C TYR A 170 27.00 -5.76 28.97
N ILE A 171 26.46 -4.66 28.43
CA ILE A 171 27.26 -3.58 27.84
C ILE A 171 28.01 -2.80 28.91
N GLN A 172 27.50 -2.68 30.13
CA GLN A 172 28.17 -1.93 31.21
C GLN A 172 29.40 -2.67 31.77
N GLU A 173 29.42 -4.00 31.68
CA GLU A 173 30.53 -4.82 32.16
C GLU A 173 31.77 -4.65 31.26
N THR A 174 32.81 -4.00 31.80
CA THR A 174 34.08 -3.70 31.07
C THR A 174 34.99 -4.91 30.90
N THR A 175 34.65 -6.03 31.53
CA THR A 175 35.33 -7.33 31.39
C THR A 175 35.08 -7.97 30.02
N HIS A 176 33.98 -7.61 29.35
CA HIS A 176 33.64 -8.13 28.03
C HIS A 176 34.38 -7.40 26.91
N ASP A 177 34.69 -8.14 25.85
CA ASP A 177 35.37 -7.60 24.67
C ASP A 177 34.57 -6.44 24.04
N SER A 178 35.29 -5.38 23.66
CA SER A 178 34.71 -4.15 23.12
C SER A 178 33.91 -4.42 21.85
N SER A 179 34.37 -5.33 20.99
CA SER A 179 33.70 -5.66 19.72
C SER A 179 32.32 -6.29 19.94
N LYS A 180 32.19 -7.18 20.94
CA LYS A 180 30.93 -7.85 21.29
C LYS A 180 29.95 -6.88 21.93
N ARG A 181 30.43 -5.96 22.77
CA ARG A 181 29.61 -4.92 23.40
C ARG A 181 29.02 -3.97 22.35
N GLU A 182 29.81 -3.60 21.35
CA GLU A 182 29.35 -2.79 20.22
C GLU A 182 28.28 -3.51 19.38
N ALA A 183 28.46 -4.80 19.09
CA ALA A 183 27.47 -5.61 18.39
C ALA A 183 26.13 -5.68 19.14
N VAL A 184 26.16 -5.91 20.46
CA VAL A 184 24.95 -5.92 21.30
C VAL A 184 24.31 -4.52 21.37
N PHE A 185 25.12 -3.46 21.44
CA PHE A 185 24.62 -2.09 21.45
C PHE A 185 23.90 -1.71 20.13
N LEU A 186 24.40 -2.16 18.98
CA LEU A 186 23.80 -1.87 17.68
C LEU A 186 22.33 -2.31 17.61
N TYR A 187 21.99 -3.46 18.18
CA TYR A 187 20.63 -4.00 18.14
C TYR A 187 19.80 -3.68 19.39
N PHE A 188 20.41 -3.67 20.58
CA PHE A 188 19.68 -3.57 21.85
C PHE A 188 20.23 -2.51 22.80
N GLY A 189 21.08 -1.60 22.35
CA GLY A 189 21.72 -0.59 23.20
C GLY A 189 20.78 0.53 23.67
N THR A 190 19.76 0.85 22.88
CA THR A 190 18.72 1.84 23.23
C THR A 190 17.33 1.23 23.11
N TYR A 191 16.34 1.87 23.72
CA TYR A 191 14.93 1.48 23.57
C TYR A 191 14.51 1.45 22.08
N THR A 192 14.83 2.48 21.31
CA THR A 192 14.46 2.56 19.89
C THR A 192 15.11 1.46 19.06
N HIS A 193 16.39 1.16 19.31
CA HIS A 193 17.09 0.06 18.65
C HIS A 193 16.44 -1.28 19.03
N SER A 194 16.13 -1.49 20.31
CA SER A 194 15.49 -2.72 20.79
C SER A 194 14.09 -2.89 20.21
N LEU A 195 13.30 -1.82 20.13
CA LEU A 195 11.97 -1.83 19.49
C LEU A 195 12.07 -2.17 18.00
N LEU A 196 13.02 -1.55 17.28
CA LEU A 196 13.26 -1.85 15.87
C LEU A 196 13.73 -3.30 15.67
N SER A 197 14.62 -3.80 16.52
CA SER A 197 15.08 -5.19 16.51
C SER A 197 13.94 -6.18 16.77
N MET A 198 13.04 -5.89 17.73
CA MET A 198 11.85 -6.72 17.97
C MET A 198 10.87 -6.71 16.78
N PHE A 199 10.75 -5.57 16.09
CA PHE A 199 9.99 -5.46 14.84
C PHE A 199 10.63 -6.28 13.72
N GLU A 200 11.96 -6.21 13.56
CA GLU A 200 12.73 -6.98 12.58
C GLU A 200 12.61 -8.49 12.82
N ILE A 201 12.72 -8.92 14.08
CA ILE A 201 12.53 -10.32 14.49
C ILE A 201 11.13 -10.82 14.13
N MET A 202 10.10 -9.96 14.20
CA MET A 202 8.73 -10.32 13.85
C MET A 202 8.53 -10.44 12.34
N PHE A 203 8.93 -9.42 11.57
CA PHE A 203 8.49 -9.24 10.18
C PHE A 203 9.56 -9.47 9.12
N ALA A 204 10.83 -9.43 9.47
CA ALA A 204 11.94 -9.45 8.53
C ALA A 204 12.94 -10.57 8.89
N ASN A 205 14.22 -10.22 9.06
CA ASN A 205 15.27 -11.19 9.36
C ASN A 205 15.47 -11.33 10.87
N TRP A 206 14.99 -12.44 11.41
CA TRP A 206 15.12 -12.73 12.84
C TRP A 206 16.53 -13.22 13.24
N GLY A 207 17.31 -13.76 12.31
CA GLY A 207 18.58 -14.43 12.61
C GLY A 207 19.64 -13.51 13.24
N PRO A 208 20.06 -12.43 12.56
CA PRO A 208 21.10 -11.53 13.05
C PRO A 208 20.82 -10.92 14.44
N PRO A 209 19.68 -10.26 14.69
CA PRO A 209 19.41 -9.69 16.02
C PRO A 209 19.33 -10.75 17.12
N CYS A 210 18.77 -11.93 16.84
CA CYS A 210 18.71 -13.00 17.85
C CYS A 210 20.10 -13.56 18.17
N ARG A 211 20.92 -13.82 17.15
CA ARG A 211 22.26 -14.41 17.31
C ARG A 211 23.19 -13.54 18.13
N VAL A 212 23.11 -12.22 18.00
CA VAL A 212 23.93 -11.28 18.78
C VAL A 212 23.76 -11.50 20.28
N LEU A 213 22.52 -11.66 20.78
CA LEU A 213 22.29 -11.93 22.21
C LEU A 213 22.60 -13.37 22.60
N VAL A 214 22.34 -14.33 21.71
CA VAL A 214 22.61 -15.76 21.97
C VAL A 214 24.11 -16.06 22.06
N GLU A 215 24.90 -15.53 21.13
CA GLU A 215 26.32 -15.82 20.98
C GLU A 215 27.20 -14.96 21.89
N HIS A 216 26.76 -13.76 22.27
CA HIS A 216 27.57 -12.86 23.11
C HIS A 216 27.12 -12.80 24.57
N VAL A 217 25.82 -12.91 24.86
CA VAL A 217 25.31 -12.75 26.22
C VAL A 217 24.99 -14.09 26.88
N SER A 218 24.08 -14.89 26.30
CA SER A 218 23.73 -16.20 26.83
C SER A 218 22.92 -17.05 25.86
N GLU A 219 23.22 -18.34 25.78
CA GLU A 219 22.46 -19.30 24.97
C GLU A 219 20.98 -19.38 25.37
N TRP A 220 20.62 -19.06 26.61
CA TRP A 220 19.24 -19.05 27.11
C TRP A 220 18.32 -18.09 26.35
N PHE A 221 18.87 -17.04 25.74
CA PHE A 221 18.08 -16.16 24.87
C PHE A 221 17.50 -16.90 23.65
N SER A 222 18.08 -18.04 23.26
CA SER A 222 17.53 -18.89 22.19
C SER A 222 16.13 -19.38 22.53
N VAL A 223 15.90 -19.78 23.79
CA VAL A 223 14.59 -20.24 24.25
C VAL A 223 13.58 -19.10 24.21
N PHE A 224 13.98 -17.91 24.68
CA PHE A 224 13.14 -16.71 24.62
C PHE A 224 12.73 -16.39 23.18
N PHE A 225 13.68 -16.33 22.25
CA PHE A 225 13.39 -15.97 20.85
C PHE A 225 12.56 -17.03 20.13
N LEU A 226 12.81 -18.32 20.36
CA LEU A 226 11.99 -19.38 19.80
C LEU A 226 10.54 -19.31 20.29
N LEU A 227 10.34 -19.14 21.60
CA LEU A 227 9.00 -18.98 22.17
C LEU A 227 8.31 -17.71 21.66
N TYR A 228 9.03 -16.59 21.63
CA TYR A 228 8.52 -15.33 21.08
C TYR A 228 8.07 -15.50 19.62
N ARG A 229 8.86 -16.20 18.78
CA ARG A 229 8.54 -16.45 17.38
C ARG A 229 7.34 -17.39 17.23
N CYS A 230 7.27 -18.46 18.02
CA CYS A 230 6.14 -19.39 18.01
C CYS A 230 4.82 -18.71 18.40
N VAL A 231 4.83 -17.93 19.47
CA VAL A 231 3.63 -17.28 20.01
C VAL A 231 3.24 -16.07 19.17
N PHE A 232 4.15 -15.11 19.00
CA PHE A 232 3.80 -13.84 18.37
C PHE A 232 3.98 -13.86 16.84
N GLY A 233 5.03 -14.53 16.35
CA GLY A 233 5.28 -14.66 14.92
C GLY A 233 4.31 -15.60 14.20
N PHE A 234 4.02 -16.76 14.76
CA PHE A 234 3.10 -17.72 14.13
C PHE A 234 1.68 -17.59 14.63
N ALA A 235 1.42 -17.74 15.94
CA ALA A 235 0.03 -17.80 16.42
C ALA A 235 -0.68 -16.44 16.30
N LEU A 236 -0.10 -15.36 16.82
CA LEU A 236 -0.74 -14.04 16.81
C LEU A 236 -0.94 -13.49 15.38
N LEU A 237 0.06 -13.55 14.51
CA LEU A 237 -0.09 -13.10 13.11
C LEU A 237 -1.16 -13.91 12.36
N ASN A 238 -1.25 -15.23 12.59
CA ASN A 238 -2.30 -16.04 11.97
C ASN A 238 -3.71 -15.68 12.47
N VAL A 239 -3.86 -15.38 13.76
CA VAL A 239 -5.14 -14.88 14.31
C VAL A 239 -5.51 -13.56 13.65
N VAL A 240 -4.59 -12.60 13.60
CA VAL A 240 -4.79 -11.30 12.95
C VAL A 240 -5.23 -11.47 11.50
N ASN A 241 -4.51 -12.29 10.73
CA ASN A 241 -4.82 -12.56 9.33
C ASN A 241 -6.23 -13.18 9.18
N SER A 242 -6.59 -14.13 10.05
CA SER A 242 -7.91 -14.75 10.03
C SER A 242 -9.04 -13.74 10.28
N VAL A 243 -8.89 -12.89 11.30
CA VAL A 243 -9.91 -11.87 11.62
C VAL A 243 -10.01 -10.84 10.49
N PHE A 244 -8.88 -10.45 9.87
CA PHE A 244 -8.88 -9.53 8.74
C PHE A 244 -9.56 -10.13 7.49
N VAL A 245 -9.33 -11.41 7.20
CA VAL A 245 -10.01 -12.12 6.11
C VAL A 245 -11.50 -12.21 6.39
N GLN A 246 -11.93 -12.53 7.61
CA GLN A 246 -13.34 -12.57 7.98
C GLN A 246 -14.03 -11.20 7.80
N GLN A 247 -13.39 -10.12 8.24
CA GLN A 247 -13.93 -8.76 8.05
C GLN A 247 -14.01 -8.36 6.57
N THR A 248 -13.01 -8.76 5.78
CA THR A 248 -12.99 -8.55 4.33
C THR A 248 -14.13 -9.31 3.64
N MET A 249 -14.32 -10.59 3.97
CA MET A 249 -15.41 -11.41 3.43
C MET A 249 -16.78 -10.85 3.82
N LYS A 250 -16.95 -10.43 5.08
CA LYS A 250 -18.18 -9.78 5.55
C LYS A 250 -18.48 -8.53 4.73
N THR A 251 -17.50 -7.65 4.57
CA THR A 251 -17.64 -6.40 3.80
C THR A 251 -17.96 -6.68 2.34
N ALA A 252 -17.28 -7.65 1.72
CA ALA A 252 -17.53 -8.06 0.35
C ALA A 252 -18.93 -8.64 0.15
N SER A 253 -19.41 -9.47 1.09
CA SER A 253 -20.75 -10.05 1.04
C SER A 253 -21.88 -9.04 1.25
N SER A 254 -21.62 -7.96 2.01
CA SER A 254 -22.59 -6.90 2.27
C SER A 254 -22.63 -5.82 1.18
N ASP A 255 -21.74 -5.86 0.20
CA ASP A 255 -21.74 -4.89 -0.90
C ASP A 255 -22.91 -5.21 -1.85
N GLU A 256 -23.96 -4.39 -1.80
CA GLU A 256 -25.19 -4.55 -2.59
C GLU A 256 -24.91 -4.59 -4.09
N GLU A 257 -23.91 -3.86 -4.57
CA GLU A 257 -23.54 -3.84 -5.99
C GLU A 257 -22.93 -5.19 -6.40
N LEU A 258 -22.10 -5.77 -5.53
CA LEU A 258 -21.57 -7.11 -5.73
C LEU A 258 -22.69 -8.17 -5.67
N ALA A 259 -23.57 -8.06 -4.68
CA ALA A 259 -24.70 -8.96 -4.52
C ALA A 259 -25.66 -8.89 -5.72
N PHE A 260 -25.89 -7.70 -6.27
CA PHE A 260 -26.70 -7.51 -7.46
C PHE A 260 -26.04 -8.13 -8.70
N LYS A 261 -24.76 -7.83 -8.96
CA LYS A 261 -24.00 -8.43 -10.08
C LYS A 261 -23.93 -9.96 -9.99
N GLN A 262 -23.77 -10.50 -8.79
CA GLN A 262 -23.75 -11.94 -8.56
C GLN A 262 -25.12 -12.56 -8.85
N LYS A 263 -26.22 -11.98 -8.36
CA LYS A 263 -27.59 -12.42 -8.67
C LYS A 263 -27.91 -12.36 -10.16
N GLU A 264 -27.47 -11.32 -10.86
CA GLU A 264 -27.64 -11.19 -12.30
C GLU A 264 -26.91 -12.31 -13.05
N LYS A 265 -25.65 -12.58 -12.67
CA LYS A 265 -24.86 -13.68 -13.23
C LYS A 265 -25.50 -15.05 -12.96
N ASP A 266 -25.99 -15.28 -11.74
CA ASP A 266 -26.64 -16.54 -11.36
C ASP A 266 -27.96 -16.72 -12.11
N LYS A 267 -28.75 -15.66 -12.30
CA LYS A 267 -29.96 -15.67 -13.14
C LYS A 267 -29.65 -15.99 -14.59
N LEU A 268 -28.58 -15.42 -15.16
CA LEU A 268 -28.14 -15.71 -16.53
C LEU A 268 -27.67 -17.16 -16.66
N LEU A 269 -26.91 -17.68 -15.70
CA LEU A 269 -26.47 -19.08 -15.68
C LEU A 269 -27.64 -20.04 -15.52
N TYR A 270 -28.59 -19.73 -14.64
CA TYR A 270 -29.82 -20.50 -14.45
C TYR A 270 -30.65 -20.52 -15.73
N ASN A 271 -30.92 -19.36 -16.33
CA ASN A 271 -31.63 -19.27 -17.61
C ASN A 271 -30.93 -20.05 -18.73
N ARG A 272 -29.60 -20.01 -18.80
CA ARG A 272 -28.83 -20.82 -19.76
C ARG A 272 -28.99 -22.32 -19.49
N LYS A 273 -28.92 -22.76 -18.23
CA LYS A 273 -29.12 -24.17 -17.85
C LYS A 273 -30.53 -24.64 -18.20
N VAL A 274 -31.55 -23.87 -17.81
CA VAL A 274 -32.95 -24.13 -18.12
C VAL A 274 -33.14 -24.18 -19.63
N ARG A 275 -32.68 -23.18 -20.38
CA ARG A 275 -32.78 -23.18 -21.84
C ARG A 275 -32.11 -24.40 -22.48
N LYS A 276 -30.92 -24.80 -22.01
CA LYS A 276 -30.24 -26.01 -22.47
C LYS A 276 -31.03 -27.28 -22.13
N LEU A 277 -31.65 -27.32 -20.95
CA LEU A 277 -32.52 -28.41 -20.54
C LEU A 277 -33.68 -28.52 -21.53
N PHE A 278 -34.48 -27.45 -21.70
CA PHE A 278 -35.61 -27.43 -22.63
C PHE A 278 -35.20 -27.79 -24.07
N GLN A 279 -34.07 -27.28 -24.57
CA GLN A 279 -33.54 -27.63 -25.90
C GLN A 279 -33.13 -29.10 -26.05
N ASN A 280 -32.74 -29.77 -24.97
CA ASN A 280 -32.42 -31.21 -25.02
C ASN A 280 -33.68 -32.09 -24.96
N ILE A 281 -34.83 -31.53 -24.54
CA ILE A 281 -36.09 -32.25 -24.34
C ILE A 281 -37.01 -32.11 -25.54
N ASP A 282 -36.99 -30.92 -26.16
CA ASP A 282 -37.70 -30.60 -27.40
C ASP A 282 -37.07 -31.39 -28.56
N VAL A 283 -37.56 -32.63 -28.75
CA VAL A 283 -37.09 -33.53 -29.81
C VAL A 283 -37.74 -33.15 -31.14
N SER A 284 -38.97 -32.62 -31.10
CA SER A 284 -39.68 -32.12 -32.29
C SER A 284 -39.06 -30.84 -32.87
N GLY A 285 -38.35 -30.04 -32.05
CA GLY A 285 -37.74 -28.77 -32.43
C GLY A 285 -38.75 -27.65 -32.63
N ASP A 286 -39.96 -27.78 -32.11
CA ASP A 286 -41.07 -26.83 -32.30
C ASP A 286 -41.05 -25.68 -31.27
N GLY A 287 -40.14 -25.72 -30.30
CA GLY A 287 -40.00 -24.73 -29.24
C GLY A 287 -40.99 -24.89 -28.09
N ALA A 288 -41.84 -25.91 -28.11
CA ALA A 288 -42.74 -26.31 -27.03
C ALA A 288 -42.32 -27.69 -26.46
N ILE A 289 -42.89 -28.06 -25.30
CA ILE A 289 -42.75 -29.42 -24.76
C ILE A 289 -44.13 -30.05 -24.74
N ASN A 290 -44.28 -31.18 -25.43
CA ASN A 290 -45.52 -31.95 -25.41
C ASN A 290 -45.56 -32.95 -24.23
N LEU A 291 -46.75 -33.53 -23.97
CA LEU A 291 -46.96 -34.42 -22.82
C LEU A 291 -46.05 -35.65 -22.84
N GLU A 292 -45.72 -36.19 -24.03
CA GLU A 292 -44.84 -37.36 -24.15
C GLU A 292 -43.38 -37.02 -23.84
N GLU A 293 -42.88 -35.89 -24.34
CA GLU A 293 -41.54 -35.38 -24.04
C GLU A 293 -41.38 -35.07 -22.55
N PHE A 294 -42.40 -34.49 -21.93
CA PHE A 294 -42.44 -34.25 -20.49
C PHE A 294 -42.45 -35.56 -19.68
N THR A 295 -43.22 -36.55 -20.11
CA THR A 295 -43.31 -37.84 -19.41
C THR A 295 -41.98 -38.59 -19.44
N LYS A 296 -41.27 -38.55 -20.57
CA LYS A 296 -39.91 -39.09 -20.69
C LYS A 296 -38.91 -38.37 -19.78
N LEU A 297 -39.12 -37.08 -19.55
CA LEU A 297 -38.27 -36.28 -18.68
C LEU A 297 -38.33 -36.73 -17.23
N VAL A 298 -39.55 -36.89 -16.70
CA VAL A 298 -39.81 -37.25 -15.30
C VAL A 298 -39.23 -38.62 -14.95
N GLN A 299 -39.03 -39.49 -15.96
CA GLN A 299 -38.43 -40.82 -15.80
C GLN A 299 -36.90 -40.82 -15.95
N SER A 300 -36.28 -39.71 -16.36
CA SER A 300 -34.84 -39.62 -16.59
C SER A 300 -34.08 -39.42 -15.27
N PRO A 301 -33.08 -40.26 -14.94
CA PRO A 301 -32.35 -40.20 -13.67
C PRO A 301 -31.35 -39.02 -13.55
N LYS A 302 -31.35 -38.10 -14.51
CA LYS A 302 -30.42 -36.94 -14.57
C LYS A 302 -31.04 -35.62 -14.09
N LEU A 303 -32.26 -35.68 -13.53
CA LEU A 303 -32.93 -34.56 -12.87
C LEU A 303 -32.60 -34.50 -11.38
#